data_AF-A0A7J0ASG2-F1
#
_entry.id   AF-A0A7J0ASG2-F1
#
_cell.length_a   1.000
_cell.length_b   1.000
_cell.length_c   1.000
_cell.angle_alpha   90.00
_cell.angle_beta   90.00
_cell.angle_gamma   90.00
#
_symmetry.space_group_name_H-M   'P 1'
#
loop_
_entity.id
_entity.type
_entity.pdbx_description
1 polymer ?
#
loop_
_entity_poly.entity_id
_entity_poly.type
_entity_poly.pdbx_seq_one_letter_code
_entity_poly.pdbx_strand_id
1 'polypeptide(L)'
;MTVAENFRGIAKFGGHQGCEKWTLAYAVPLLEDIVGRCDNAVAGNGRAADLRFGHDVVLMALVPLMCLDGYDKVPDDPEKLLAAWNLYDITPMAANMQMVFYRPVRKNDGEVLVKILLNEHEVTLPLKNHNGKYYRWNDVRKLLNDRINKYKTKTERTK
;
A
#
# COMPACT_ATOMS: atom_id res chain seq x y z
N MET A 1 -21.01 -5.81 -10.63
CA MET A 1 -20.13 -6.94 -10.31
C MET A 1 -20.75 -7.69 -9.15
N THR A 2 -20.59 -9.00 -9.18
CA THR A 2 -21.29 -9.93 -8.31
C THR A 2 -20.58 -10.03 -6.96
N VAL A 3 -21.32 -10.35 -5.91
CA VAL A 3 -20.77 -10.69 -4.58
C VAL A 3 -19.65 -11.73 -4.70
N ALA A 4 -19.78 -12.69 -5.63
CA ALA A 4 -18.79 -13.73 -5.91
C ALA A 4 -17.43 -13.19 -6.39
N GLU A 5 -17.41 -12.12 -7.20
CA GLU A 5 -16.16 -11.50 -7.66
C GLU A 5 -15.41 -10.81 -6.51
N ASN A 6 -16.14 -10.15 -5.60
CA ASN A 6 -15.55 -9.56 -4.41
C ASN A 6 -14.93 -10.63 -3.50
N PHE A 7 -15.66 -11.73 -3.24
CA PHE A 7 -15.13 -12.87 -2.48
C PHE A 7 -13.89 -13.48 -3.12
N ARG A 8 -13.85 -13.60 -4.46
CA ARG A 8 -12.67 -14.07 -5.17
C ARG A 8 -11.48 -13.13 -4.99
N GLY A 9 -11.73 -11.82 -5.02
CA GLY A 9 -10.73 -10.80 -4.72
C GLY A 9 -10.16 -10.95 -3.31
N ILE A 10 -11.02 -11.13 -2.31
CA ILE A 10 -10.64 -11.32 -0.91
C ILE A 10 -9.84 -12.60 -0.73
N ALA A 11 -10.31 -13.72 -1.29
CA ALA A 11 -9.65 -15.01 -1.15
C ALA A 11 -8.24 -15.02 -1.76
N LYS A 12 -8.03 -14.23 -2.82
CA LYS A 12 -6.74 -14.14 -3.51
C LYS A 12 -5.82 -13.07 -2.93
N PHE A 13 -6.33 -11.89 -2.59
CA PHE A 13 -5.52 -10.70 -2.30
C PHE A 13 -5.80 -10.11 -0.91
N GLY A 14 -6.91 -10.49 -0.29
CA GLY A 14 -7.28 -10.04 1.05
C GLY A 14 -6.31 -10.55 2.12
N GLY A 15 -6.20 -9.80 3.21
CA GLY A 15 -5.31 -10.15 4.33
C GLY A 15 -5.82 -11.25 5.27
N HIS A 16 -6.90 -11.95 4.92
CA HIS A 16 -7.53 -12.98 5.75
C HIS A 16 -6.54 -14.10 6.14
N GLN A 17 -6.65 -14.63 7.37
CA GLN A 17 -5.65 -15.56 7.91
C GLN A 17 -5.61 -16.91 7.20
N GLY A 18 -6.77 -17.39 6.71
CA GLY A 18 -6.90 -18.65 5.97
C GLY A 18 -6.54 -18.59 4.48
N CYS A 19 -6.20 -17.42 3.94
CA CYS A 19 -5.91 -17.25 2.51
C CYS A 19 -4.40 -17.31 2.23
N GLU A 20 -4.04 -17.92 1.10
CA GLU A 20 -2.64 -17.98 0.67
C GLU A 20 -2.09 -16.58 0.37
N LYS A 21 -0.93 -16.25 0.92
CA LYS A 21 -0.36 -14.89 0.86
C LYS A 21 0.65 -14.68 -0.26
N TRP A 22 0.73 -15.61 -1.22
CA TRP A 22 1.70 -15.53 -2.33
C TRP A 22 1.41 -14.33 -3.25
N THR A 23 0.17 -13.89 -3.35
CA THR A 23 -0.22 -12.69 -4.11
C THR A 23 0.35 -11.41 -3.52
N LEU A 24 0.48 -11.31 -2.18
CA LEU A 24 1.18 -10.19 -1.54
C LEU A 24 2.68 -10.24 -1.82
N ALA A 25 3.26 -11.44 -1.85
CA ALA A 25 4.66 -11.62 -2.21
C ALA A 25 4.95 -11.21 -3.66
N TYR A 26 3.99 -11.40 -4.58
CA TYR A 26 4.10 -10.94 -5.97
C TYR A 26 4.29 -9.42 -6.10
N ALA A 27 3.70 -8.62 -5.20
CA ALA A 27 3.84 -7.16 -5.21
C ALA A 27 5.12 -6.64 -4.52
N VAL A 28 5.91 -7.51 -3.87
CA VAL A 28 7.11 -7.11 -3.13
C VAL A 28 8.14 -6.39 -4.03
N PRO A 29 8.52 -6.91 -5.21
CA PRO A 29 9.52 -6.23 -6.06
C PRO A 29 9.06 -4.83 -6.50
N LEU A 30 7.76 -4.65 -6.72
CA LEU A 30 7.21 -3.33 -7.05
C LEU A 30 7.29 -2.38 -5.86
N LEU A 31 6.97 -2.85 -4.65
CA LEU A 31 7.08 -2.03 -3.45
C LEU A 31 8.55 -1.67 -3.15
N GLU A 32 9.49 -2.58 -3.37
CA GLU A 32 10.93 -2.31 -3.27
C GLU A 32 11.37 -1.19 -4.24
N ASP A 33 10.97 -1.25 -5.51
CA ASP A 33 11.26 -0.19 -6.49
C ASP A 33 10.60 1.14 -6.11
N ILE A 34 9.35 1.14 -5.64
CA ILE A 34 8.66 2.35 -5.16
C ILE A 34 9.44 2.99 -4.02
N VAL A 35 9.78 2.22 -2.96
CA VAL A 35 10.54 2.73 -1.80
C VAL A 35 11.90 3.26 -2.23
N GLY A 36 12.63 2.54 -3.09
CA GLY A 36 13.93 2.98 -3.60
C GLY A 36 13.85 4.29 -4.38
N ARG A 37 12.81 4.48 -5.21
CA ARG A 37 12.61 5.75 -5.94
C ARG A 37 12.20 6.89 -5.02
N CYS A 38 11.34 6.63 -4.05
CA CYS A 38 10.97 7.61 -3.03
C CYS A 38 12.20 8.08 -2.25
N ASP A 39 13.08 7.16 -1.81
CA ASP A 39 14.32 7.50 -1.12
C ASP A 39 15.23 8.38 -2.00
N ASN A 40 15.40 8.02 -3.27
CA ASN A 40 16.21 8.80 -4.20
C ASN A 40 15.60 10.20 -4.45
N ALA A 41 14.28 10.31 -4.55
CA ALA A 41 13.59 11.59 -4.71
C ALA A 41 13.75 12.47 -3.46
N VAL A 42 13.61 11.88 -2.27
CA VAL A 42 13.83 12.56 -0.99
C VAL A 42 15.29 12.99 -0.81
N ALA A 43 16.25 12.24 -1.36
CA ALA A 43 17.67 12.62 -1.38
C ALA A 43 18.01 13.72 -2.40
N GLY A 44 17.06 14.14 -3.24
CA GLY A 44 17.23 15.27 -4.16
C GLY A 44 17.77 14.91 -5.54
N ASN A 45 17.44 13.72 -6.08
CA ASN A 45 17.84 13.28 -7.42
C ASN A 45 17.28 14.10 -8.60
N GLY A 46 16.60 15.23 -8.35
CA GLY A 46 16.00 16.10 -9.37
C GLY A 46 14.76 15.55 -10.08
N ARG A 47 14.24 14.38 -9.69
CA ARG A 47 12.99 13.82 -10.26
C ARG A 47 11.77 14.35 -9.51
N ALA A 48 10.87 14.99 -10.25
CA ALA A 48 9.63 15.54 -9.70
C ALA A 48 8.52 14.48 -9.52
N ALA A 49 8.46 13.47 -10.40
CA ALA A 49 7.44 12.43 -10.33
C ALA A 49 7.90 11.13 -11.01
N ASP A 50 7.37 9.99 -10.53
CA ASP A 50 7.48 8.67 -11.15
C ASP A 50 6.06 8.12 -11.37
N LEU A 51 5.60 8.09 -12.63
CA LEU A 51 4.28 7.61 -13.01
C LEU A 51 4.36 6.18 -13.56
N ARG A 52 3.48 5.29 -13.09
CA ARG A 52 3.42 3.89 -13.52
C ARG A 52 1.98 3.53 -13.90
N PHE A 53 1.85 2.78 -14.99
CA PHE A 53 0.58 2.24 -15.45
C PHE A 53 0.65 0.72 -15.42
N GLY A 54 -0.36 0.09 -14.85
CA GLY A 54 -0.43 -1.35 -14.68
C GLY A 54 -1.88 -1.84 -14.66
N HIS A 55 -2.07 -3.05 -14.15
CA HIS A 55 -3.38 -3.67 -14.05
C HIS A 55 -3.94 -3.59 -12.62
N ASP A 56 -5.26 -3.73 -12.49
CA ASP A 56 -6.01 -3.82 -11.23
C ASP A 56 -5.37 -4.79 -10.22
N VAL A 57 -4.98 -5.99 -10.68
CA VAL A 57 -4.35 -7.02 -9.85
C VAL A 57 -3.09 -6.56 -9.12
N VAL A 58 -2.40 -5.53 -9.65
CA VAL A 58 -1.23 -4.93 -9.01
C VAL A 58 -1.66 -4.13 -7.78
N LEU A 59 -2.69 -3.28 -7.91
CA LEU A 59 -3.22 -2.50 -6.79
C LEU A 59 -3.87 -3.41 -5.74
N MET A 60 -4.58 -4.45 -6.17
CA MET A 60 -5.19 -5.43 -5.25
C MET A 60 -4.18 -6.08 -4.31
N ALA A 61 -2.96 -6.33 -4.78
CA ALA A 61 -1.88 -6.88 -3.94
C ALA A 61 -1.14 -5.78 -3.17
N LEU A 62 -0.90 -4.62 -3.79
CA LEU A 62 -0.10 -3.55 -3.22
C LEU A 62 -0.78 -2.87 -2.02
N VAL A 63 -2.09 -2.61 -2.11
CA VAL A 63 -2.89 -1.95 -1.07
C VAL A 63 -2.83 -2.69 0.28
N PRO A 64 -3.14 -4.01 0.37
CA PRO A 64 -2.97 -4.79 1.59
C PRO A 64 -1.50 -5.07 1.95
N LEU A 65 -0.58 -5.11 0.99
CA LEU A 65 0.86 -5.20 1.31
C LEU A 65 1.33 -3.97 2.10
N MET A 66 0.86 -2.78 1.70
CA MET A 66 1.15 -1.48 2.32
C MET A 66 0.28 -1.15 3.54
N CYS A 67 -0.68 -1.99 3.91
CA CYS A 67 -1.62 -1.78 5.03
C CYS A 67 -2.49 -0.52 4.89
N LEU A 68 -2.82 -0.08 3.68
CA LEU A 68 -3.66 1.10 3.49
C LEU A 68 -5.06 0.82 4.03
N ASP A 69 -5.62 1.75 4.82
CA ASP A 69 -6.95 1.67 5.44
C ASP A 69 -7.28 0.34 6.15
N GLY A 70 -6.25 -0.41 6.56
CA GLY A 70 -6.44 -1.71 7.19
C GLY A 70 -6.91 -2.82 6.25
N TYR A 71 -6.79 -2.67 4.93
CA TYR A 71 -7.12 -3.73 3.95
C TYR A 71 -6.31 -5.03 4.14
N ASP A 72 -5.27 -5.01 4.97
CA ASP A 72 -4.52 -6.20 5.39
C ASP A 72 -5.15 -6.98 6.56
N LYS A 73 -6.26 -6.48 7.12
CA LYS A 73 -6.99 -7.06 8.25
C LYS A 73 -8.44 -7.36 7.84
N VAL A 74 -8.62 -8.41 7.04
CA VAL A 74 -9.96 -8.87 6.65
C VAL A 74 -10.58 -9.68 7.79
N PRO A 75 -11.79 -9.31 8.30
CA PRO A 75 -12.49 -10.07 9.32
C PRO A 75 -12.89 -11.48 8.86
N ASP A 76 -13.02 -12.40 9.80
CA ASP A 76 -13.51 -13.77 9.53
C ASP A 76 -15.05 -13.82 9.42
N ASP A 77 -15.71 -12.82 9.99
CA ASP A 77 -17.17 -12.66 10.00
C ASP A 77 -17.69 -12.32 8.58
N PRO A 78 -18.44 -13.22 7.93
CA PRO A 78 -18.91 -13.02 6.55
C PRO A 78 -19.79 -11.77 6.38
N GLU A 79 -20.53 -11.37 7.41
CA GLU A 79 -21.39 -10.18 7.35
C GLU A 79 -20.58 -8.88 7.37
N LYS A 80 -19.43 -8.87 8.05
CA LYS A 80 -18.52 -7.71 8.13
C LYS A 80 -17.50 -7.66 7.01
N LEU A 81 -17.27 -8.80 6.36
CA LEU A 81 -16.27 -8.95 5.31
C LEU A 81 -16.54 -8.04 4.11
N LEU A 82 -17.80 -7.93 3.66
CA LEU A 82 -18.17 -7.03 2.56
C LEU A 82 -18.02 -5.55 2.92
N ALA A 83 -18.21 -5.19 4.19
CA ALA A 83 -18.04 -3.82 4.67
C ALA A 83 -16.55 -3.45 4.87
N ALA A 84 -15.71 -4.42 5.22
CA ALA A 84 -14.29 -4.22 5.48
C ALA A 84 -13.42 -4.31 4.22
N TRP A 85 -13.88 -5.02 3.19
CA TRP A 85 -13.13 -5.21 1.97
C TRP A 85 -14.07 -5.27 0.76
N ASN A 86 -13.93 -4.28 -0.11
CA ASN A 86 -14.73 -4.16 -1.32
C ASN A 86 -13.83 -3.83 -2.51
N LEU A 87 -13.89 -4.68 -3.53
CA LEU A 87 -13.11 -4.56 -4.75
C LEU A 87 -13.29 -3.19 -5.43
N TYR A 88 -14.49 -2.62 -5.34
CA TYR A 88 -14.82 -1.33 -5.94
C TYR A 88 -14.14 -0.14 -5.29
N ASP A 89 -13.78 -0.25 -4.01
CA ASP A 89 -13.11 0.82 -3.29
C ASP A 89 -11.60 0.81 -3.58
N ILE A 90 -11.07 -0.37 -3.97
CA ILE A 90 -9.65 -0.58 -4.25
C ILE A 90 -9.36 -0.38 -5.74
N THR A 91 -10.10 -1.06 -6.62
CA THR A 91 -9.84 -1.10 -8.06
C THR A 91 -11.07 -0.76 -8.92
N PRO A 92 -11.64 0.46 -8.80
CA PRO A 92 -12.54 0.97 -9.82
C PRO A 92 -11.80 1.14 -11.17
N MET A 93 -12.55 1.44 -12.24
CA MET A 93 -11.91 1.81 -13.50
C MET A 93 -11.02 3.04 -13.31
N ALA A 94 -9.80 3.00 -13.85
CA ALA A 94 -8.76 4.02 -13.64
C ALA A 94 -8.32 4.20 -12.17
N ALA A 95 -8.40 3.14 -11.37
CA ALA A 95 -7.87 3.12 -10.02
C ALA A 95 -6.40 3.57 -9.96
N ASN A 96 -6.06 4.32 -8.92
CA ASN A 96 -4.71 4.86 -8.75
C ASN A 96 -4.31 4.93 -7.28
N MET A 97 -3.00 4.82 -7.03
CA MET A 97 -2.40 5.06 -5.73
C MET A 97 -1.28 6.09 -5.91
N GLN A 98 -1.28 7.12 -5.08
CA GLN A 98 -0.34 8.23 -5.17
C GLN A 98 0.35 8.46 -3.83
N MET A 99 1.64 8.73 -3.88
CA MET A 99 2.43 9.15 -2.71
C MET A 99 2.93 10.56 -2.97
N VAL A 100 2.42 11.53 -2.21
CA VAL A 100 2.76 12.94 -2.37
C VAL A 100 3.67 13.37 -1.23
N PHE A 101 4.86 13.87 -1.57
CA PHE A 101 5.91 14.25 -0.63
C PHE A 101 5.95 15.76 -0.42
N TYR A 102 6.14 16.17 0.84
CA TYR A 102 6.17 17.57 1.25
C TYR A 102 7.45 17.82 2.04
N ARG A 103 8.20 18.84 1.62
CA ARG A 103 9.40 19.31 2.32
C ARG A 103 9.13 20.68 2.94
N PRO A 104 9.56 20.91 4.20
CA PRO A 104 9.47 22.24 4.79
C PRO A 104 10.33 23.26 4.04
N VAL A 105 9.74 24.41 3.71
CA VAL A 105 10.42 25.48 2.94
C VAL A 105 11.46 26.23 3.79
N ARG A 106 11.22 26.35 5.10
CA ARG A 106 12.03 27.20 5.99
C ARG A 106 13.13 26.46 6.76
N LYS A 107 13.18 25.14 6.68
CA LYS A 107 14.16 24.30 7.37
C LYS A 107 14.72 23.30 6.38
N ASN A 108 15.96 23.52 5.91
CA ASN A 108 16.63 22.65 4.95
C ASN A 108 16.90 21.24 5.52
N ASP A 109 16.91 21.10 6.85
CA ASP A 109 17.05 19.85 7.61
C ASP A 109 15.70 19.30 8.11
N GLY A 110 14.58 19.95 7.74
CA GLY A 110 13.28 19.59 8.26
C GLY A 110 12.77 18.26 7.70
N GLU A 111 12.04 17.55 8.53
CA GLU A 111 11.54 16.21 8.25
C GLU A 111 10.57 16.20 7.06
N VAL A 112 10.77 15.25 6.13
CA VAL A 112 9.90 15.09 4.96
C VAL A 112 8.63 14.36 5.37
N LEU A 113 7.49 14.95 5.00
CA LEU A 113 6.19 14.34 5.18
C LEU A 113 5.71 13.69 3.89
N VAL A 114 4.91 12.64 4.03
CA VAL A 114 4.26 11.94 2.93
C VAL A 114 2.77 11.82 3.23
N LYS A 115 1.97 11.94 2.18
CA LYS A 115 0.56 11.61 2.17
C LYS A 115 0.29 10.56 1.10
N ILE A 116 -0.48 9.54 1.43
CA ILE A 116 -0.88 8.50 0.49
C ILE A 116 -2.35 8.70 0.12
N LEU A 117 -2.64 8.58 -1.17
CA LEU A 117 -3.97 8.65 -1.75
C LEU A 117 -4.28 7.32 -2.44
N LEU A 118 -5.48 6.78 -2.23
CA LEU A 118 -6.05 5.69 -3.01
C LEU A 118 -7.30 6.23 -3.68
N ASN A 119 -7.33 6.20 -5.01
CA ASN A 119 -8.41 6.77 -5.81
C ASN A 119 -8.69 8.23 -5.40
N GLU A 120 -7.62 9.01 -5.23
CA GLU A 120 -7.65 10.43 -4.81
C GLU A 120 -8.20 10.69 -3.39
N HIS A 121 -8.55 9.63 -2.64
CA HIS A 121 -8.93 9.72 -1.24
C HIS A 121 -7.73 9.48 -0.33
N GLU A 122 -7.56 10.34 0.67
CA GLU A 122 -6.50 10.18 1.68
C GLU A 122 -6.72 8.89 2.47
N VAL A 123 -5.69 8.06 2.56
CA VAL A 123 -5.76 6.79 3.31
C VAL A 123 -5.00 6.86 4.62
N THR A 124 -5.34 5.95 5.51
CA THR A 124 -4.68 5.77 6.81
C THR A 124 -3.65 4.65 6.75
N LEU A 125 -2.62 4.80 7.57
CA LEU A 125 -1.61 3.77 7.86
C LEU A 125 -1.65 3.42 9.35
N PRO A 126 -1.21 2.22 9.73
CA PRO A 126 -1.09 1.80 11.13
C PRO A 126 0.13 2.45 11.82
N LEU A 127 0.27 3.76 11.70
CA LEU A 127 1.36 4.58 12.23
C LEU A 127 0.79 5.80 12.96
N LYS A 128 1.59 6.37 13.86
CA LYS A 128 1.27 7.67 14.45
C LYS A 128 1.33 8.74 13.36
N ASN A 129 0.22 9.43 13.15
CA ASN A 129 0.17 10.56 12.23
C ASN A 129 0.86 11.80 12.82
N HIS A 130 1.41 12.65 11.96
CA HIS A 130 1.97 13.94 12.36
C HIS A 130 0.87 14.99 12.54
N ASN A 131 0.02 15.12 11.52
CA ASN A 131 -1.19 15.95 11.52
C ASN A 131 -2.13 15.39 10.44
N GLY A 132 -3.42 15.19 10.72
CA GLY A 132 -4.36 14.59 9.75
C GLY A 132 -3.86 13.24 9.21
N LYS A 133 -3.84 13.09 7.87
CA LYS A 133 -3.33 11.89 7.17
C LYS A 133 -1.92 12.10 6.58
N TYR A 134 -1.12 12.95 7.23
CA TYR A 134 0.30 13.16 6.90
C TYR A 134 1.18 12.35 7.85
N TYR A 135 2.15 11.65 7.28
CA TYR A 135 3.08 10.78 8.00
C TYR A 135 4.52 11.20 7.74
N ARG A 136 5.43 10.91 8.67
CA ARG A 136 6.87 11.10 8.47
C ARG A 136 7.38 10.05 7.49
N TRP A 137 8.13 10.45 6.46
CA TRP A 137 8.61 9.49 5.45
C TRP A 137 9.42 8.36 6.09
N ASN A 138 10.26 8.66 7.10
CA ASN A 138 11.06 7.65 7.78
C ASN A 138 10.22 6.54 8.43
N ASP A 139 9.07 6.90 9.04
CA ASP A 139 8.18 5.94 9.68
C ASP A 139 7.45 5.08 8.64
N VAL A 140 6.97 5.71 7.56
CA VAL A 140 6.34 5.01 6.44
C VAL A 140 7.34 4.06 5.78
N ARG A 141 8.54 4.54 5.48
CA ARG A 141 9.64 3.75 4.91
C ARG A 141 9.96 2.53 5.76
N LYS A 142 10.06 2.71 7.08
CA LYS A 142 10.29 1.60 8.02
C LYS A 142 9.16 0.57 7.93
N LEU A 143 7.89 1.00 8.01
CA LEU A 143 6.74 0.11 7.86
C LEU A 143 6.80 -0.67 6.54
N LEU A 144 7.03 0.01 5.42
CA LEU A 144 7.05 -0.64 4.10
C LEU A 144 8.19 -1.66 3.98
N ASN A 145 9.39 -1.34 4.50
CA ASN A 145 10.51 -2.27 4.53
C ASN A 145 10.24 -3.50 5.43
N ASP A 146 9.60 -3.30 6.59
CA ASP A 146 9.19 -4.41 7.46
C ASP A 146 8.19 -5.34 6.75
N ARG A 147 7.27 -4.76 5.97
CA ARG A 147 6.32 -5.52 5.14
C ARG A 147 7.03 -6.27 4.01
N ILE A 148 7.93 -5.62 3.28
CA ILE A 148 8.77 -6.24 2.24
C ILE A 148 9.50 -7.47 2.82
N ASN A 149 10.23 -7.31 3.92
CA ASN A 149 11.02 -8.38 4.54
C ASN A 149 10.15 -9.56 4.98
N LYS A 150 8.97 -9.28 5.53
CA LYS A 150 7.99 -10.30 5.96
C LYS A 150 7.48 -11.17 4.82
N TYR A 151 7.27 -10.60 3.63
CA TYR A 151 6.69 -11.34 2.49
C TYR A 151 7.76 -11.86 1.51
N LYS A 152 8.97 -11.32 1.54
CA LYS A 152 10.14 -11.84 0.79
C LYS A 152 10.55 -13.22 1.30
N THR A 153 10.73 -13.36 2.61
CA THR A 153 11.16 -14.60 3.30
C THR A 153 10.18 -15.78 3.18
N LYS A 154 8.90 -15.52 2.92
CA LYS A 154 7.90 -16.58 2.72
C LYS A 154 8.01 -17.27 1.35
N THR A 155 8.49 -16.54 0.34
CA THR A 155 8.64 -17.06 -1.03
C THR A 155 9.81 -18.05 -1.14
N GLU A 156 10.81 -17.92 -0.28
CA GLU A 156 11.99 -18.79 -0.23
C GLU A 156 11.70 -20.14 0.46
N ARG A 157 10.70 -20.20 1.35
CA ARG A 157 10.31 -21.42 2.09
C ARG A 157 9.42 -22.39 1.30
N THR A 158 9.03 -22.04 0.08
CA THR A 158 8.11 -22.84 -0.77
C THR A 158 8.78 -23.40 -2.02
N LYS A 159 10.11 -23.30 -2.13
CA LYS A 159 10.92 -24.02 -3.11
C LYS A 159 11.59 -25.21 -2.44
#